data_AF-D8RKZ5-F1
#
_entry.id   AF-D8RKZ5-F1
#
_cell.length_a   1.000
_cell.length_b   1.000
_cell.length_c   1.000
_cell.angle_alpha   90.00
_cell.angle_beta   90.00
_cell.angle_gamma   90.00
#
_symmetry.space_group_name_H-M   'P 1'
#
loop_
_entity.id
_entity.type
_entity.pdbx_description
1 polymer ?
#
loop_
_entity_poly.entity_id
_entity_poly.type
_entity_poly.pdbx_seq_one_letter_code
_entity_poly.pdbx_strand_id
1 'polypeptide(L)'
;QDVFYNDMRHPDAVDYSENIISWIAEQDDTRQTRRSRSKLSKLPSFKKASMEETHFRDLNFKLGSKYLYCHQASTFFLLSPHLMDGDCKHVFVIRDMRLIHEDDTRSPSTYPVLRFLPRLRYRKCSICSVYRARKIVRDDKLAPSNPCFFCDSCYYSLHYSSEGVLLYEDFSVEDCHHE
;
A
#
# COMPACT_ATOMS: atom_id res chain seq x y z
N GLN A 1 -1.91 -9.88 -19.78
CA GLN A 1 -2.98 -8.88 -20.00
C GLN A 1 -2.22 -7.59 -20.04
N ASP A 2 -2.34 -6.86 -21.14
CA ASP A 2 -1.40 -5.78 -21.46
C ASP A 2 -2.15 -4.45 -21.37
N VAL A 3 -2.85 -4.25 -20.26
CA VAL A 3 -3.71 -3.08 -20.01
C VAL A 3 -3.40 -2.50 -18.64
N PHE A 4 -3.13 -1.20 -18.59
CA PHE A 4 -3.08 -0.42 -17.37
C PHE A 4 -4.46 0.17 -17.10
N TYR A 5 -4.98 -0.09 -15.90
CA TYR A 5 -6.23 0.49 -15.43
C TYR A 5 -5.85 1.63 -14.47
N ASN A 6 -6.08 2.87 -14.87
CA ASN A 6 -5.73 4.04 -14.04
C ASN A 6 -6.98 4.58 -13.36
N ASP A 7 -6.89 4.85 -12.07
CA ASP A 7 -7.94 5.53 -11.32
C ASP A 7 -7.73 7.04 -11.44
N MET A 8 -8.65 7.75 -12.07
CA MET A 8 -8.56 9.21 -12.27
C MET A 8 -9.67 9.97 -11.55
N ARG A 9 -10.33 9.34 -10.56
CA ARG A 9 -11.44 9.94 -9.81
C ARG A 9 -11.01 11.14 -8.96
N HIS A 10 -9.76 11.16 -8.51
CA HIS A 10 -9.22 12.27 -7.75
C HIS A 10 -8.63 13.33 -8.68
N PRO A 11 -8.86 14.65 -8.46
CA PRO A 11 -8.31 15.71 -9.31
C PRO A 11 -6.77 15.68 -9.41
N ASP A 12 -6.09 15.30 -8.32
CA ASP A 12 -4.63 15.18 -8.26
C ASP A 12 -4.10 13.80 -8.72
N ALA A 13 -4.95 12.94 -9.27
CA ALA A 13 -4.55 11.62 -9.74
C ALA A 13 -3.53 11.73 -10.88
N VAL A 14 -2.52 10.85 -10.84
CA VAL A 14 -1.44 10.80 -11.84
C VAL A 14 -1.58 9.52 -12.66
N ASP A 15 -1.50 9.66 -13.98
CA ASP A 15 -1.41 8.52 -14.89
C ASP A 15 0.00 7.92 -14.87
N TYR A 16 0.21 6.90 -14.05
CA TYR A 16 1.50 6.18 -13.97
C TYR A 16 1.82 5.35 -15.21
N SER A 17 0.83 5.01 -16.03
CA SER A 17 1.04 4.18 -17.21
C SER A 17 1.71 4.95 -18.37
N GLU A 18 1.55 6.28 -18.40
CA GLU A 18 2.08 7.14 -19.46
C GLU A 18 3.59 6.97 -19.64
N ASN A 19 4.34 7.03 -18.54
CA ASN A 19 5.80 6.92 -18.58
C ASN A 19 6.26 5.56 -19.16
N ILE A 20 5.55 4.48 -18.81
CA ILE A 20 5.90 3.13 -19.28
C ILE A 20 5.56 2.99 -20.77
N ILE A 21 4.39 3.45 -21.19
CA ILE A 21 3.94 3.36 -22.58
C ILE A 21 4.82 4.23 -23.49
N SER A 22 5.09 5.47 -23.10
CA SER A 22 5.96 6.40 -23.82
C SER A 22 7.38 5.83 -23.96
N TRP A 23 7.96 5.29 -22.88
CA TRP A 23 9.26 4.64 -22.94
C TRP A 23 9.31 3.47 -23.93
N ILE A 24 8.26 2.63 -23.99
CA ILE A 24 8.20 1.52 -24.95
C ILE A 24 8.11 2.02 -26.39
N ALA A 25 7.33 3.08 -26.64
CA ALA A 25 7.20 3.67 -27.96
C ALA A 25 8.56 4.22 -28.46
N GLU A 26 9.30 4.94 -27.61
CA GLU A 26 10.64 5.44 -27.93
C GLU A 26 11.62 4.30 -28.27
N GLN A 27 11.54 3.17 -27.56
CA GLN A 27 12.37 2.00 -27.84
C GLN A 27 11.99 1.34 -29.18
N ASP A 28 10.73 1.36 -29.58
CA ASP A 28 10.30 0.82 -30.87
C ASP A 28 10.78 1.71 -32.03
N ASP A 29 10.65 3.03 -31.91
CA ASP A 29 11.10 3.99 -32.93
C ASP A 29 12.62 3.96 -33.14
N THR A 30 13.39 3.91 -32.06
CA THR A 30 14.86 3.79 -32.13
C THR A 30 15.31 2.46 -32.74
N ARG A 31 14.52 1.38 -32.60
CA ARG A 31 14.78 0.08 -33.24
C ARG A 31 14.42 0.10 -34.72
N GLN A 32 13.34 0.77 -35.12
CA GLN A 32 12.93 0.87 -36.52
C GLN A 32 13.93 1.69 -37.35
N THR A 33 14.54 2.74 -36.77
CA THR A 33 15.54 3.57 -37.46
C THR A 33 16.90 2.87 -37.64
N ARG A 34 17.27 1.95 -36.76
CA ARG A 34 18.48 1.11 -36.89
C ARG A 34 18.16 -0.13 -37.72
N ARG A 35 18.42 -0.07 -39.03
CA ARG A 35 18.18 -1.12 -40.07
C ARG A 35 18.87 -2.48 -39.83
N SER A 36 18.73 -3.11 -38.66
CA SER A 36 19.27 -4.43 -38.36
C SER A 36 18.14 -5.46 -38.30
N ARG A 37 18.06 -6.28 -39.35
CA ARG A 37 17.21 -7.46 -39.50
C ARG A 37 17.54 -8.54 -38.45
N SER A 38 17.21 -8.31 -37.19
CA SER A 38 17.08 -9.40 -36.23
C SER A 38 15.59 -9.64 -35.98
N LYS A 39 15.20 -10.92 -36.04
CA LYS A 39 13.87 -11.49 -35.73
C LYS A 39 13.51 -11.31 -34.24
N LEU A 40 13.78 -10.13 -33.68
CA LEU A 40 13.56 -9.84 -32.27
C LEU A 40 12.06 -9.61 -32.08
N SER A 41 11.47 -10.39 -31.17
CA SER A 41 10.03 -10.36 -30.85
C SER A 41 9.51 -8.93 -30.71
N LYS A 42 8.40 -8.62 -31.39
CA LYS A 42 7.67 -7.35 -31.28
C LYS A 42 7.55 -6.95 -29.80
N LEU A 43 7.88 -5.70 -29.48
CA LEU A 43 7.70 -5.18 -28.13
C LEU A 43 6.23 -5.32 -27.71
N PRO A 44 5.95 -5.60 -26.42
CA PRO A 44 4.58 -5.68 -25.93
C PRO A 44 3.88 -4.35 -26.15
N SER A 45 2.67 -4.40 -26.70
CA SER A 45 1.81 -3.22 -26.86
C SER A 45 0.87 -3.15 -25.67
N PHE A 46 1.06 -2.12 -24.85
CA PHE A 46 0.18 -1.86 -23.72
C PHE A 46 -0.94 -0.90 -24.09
N LYS A 47 -2.09 -1.08 -23.45
CA LYS A 47 -3.26 -0.20 -23.55
C LYS A 47 -3.55 0.45 -22.21
N LYS A 48 -4.38 1.49 -22.23
CA LYS A 48 -4.93 2.13 -21.04
C LYS A 48 -6.44 1.93 -20.99
N ALA A 49 -6.98 1.86 -19.79
CA ALA A 49 -8.40 1.86 -19.52
C ALA A 49 -8.70 2.58 -18.20
N SER A 50 -9.93 3.07 -18.05
CA SER A 50 -10.38 3.70 -16.81
C SER A 50 -10.64 2.64 -15.73
N MET A 51 -10.04 2.80 -14.54
CA MET A 51 -10.27 1.87 -13.42
C MET A 51 -11.67 2.02 -12.83
N GLU A 52 -12.22 3.23 -12.77
CA GLU A 52 -13.57 3.51 -12.23
C GLU A 52 -14.68 2.82 -13.01
N GLU A 53 -14.54 2.77 -14.34
CA GLU A 53 -15.53 2.15 -15.25
C GLU A 53 -15.28 0.66 -15.48
N THR A 54 -14.20 0.10 -14.93
CA THR A 54 -13.85 -1.31 -15.12
C THR A 54 -14.31 -2.14 -13.92
N HIS A 55 -15.22 -3.08 -14.14
CA HIS A 55 -15.58 -4.05 -13.11
C HIS A 55 -14.69 -5.29 -13.17
N PHE A 56 -14.63 -6.04 -12.05
CA PHE A 56 -13.85 -7.29 -11.97
C PHE A 56 -14.22 -8.31 -13.07
N ARG A 57 -15.48 -8.32 -13.52
CA ARG A 57 -15.97 -9.19 -14.60
C ARG A 57 -15.43 -8.84 -15.99
N ASP A 58 -14.95 -7.61 -16.17
CA ASP A 58 -14.42 -7.11 -17.45
C ASP A 58 -12.93 -7.43 -17.60
N LEU A 59 -12.29 -7.89 -16.51
CA LEU A 59 -10.88 -8.22 -16.47
C LEU A 59 -10.60 -9.58 -17.10
N ASN A 60 -9.61 -9.62 -17.99
CA ASN A 60 -9.11 -10.85 -18.60
C ASN A 60 -7.82 -11.28 -17.88
N PHE A 61 -7.95 -12.19 -16.91
CA PHE A 61 -6.81 -12.67 -16.14
C PHE A 61 -6.43 -14.13 -16.47
N LYS A 62 -5.23 -14.50 -16.05
CA LYS A 62 -4.64 -15.83 -16.16
C LYS A 62 -4.35 -16.31 -14.74
N LEU A 63 -4.86 -17.49 -14.40
CA LEU A 63 -4.58 -18.10 -13.11
C LEU A 63 -3.07 -18.31 -12.92
N GLY A 64 -2.60 -18.09 -11.69
CA GLY A 64 -1.20 -18.19 -11.33
C GLY A 64 -0.31 -17.04 -11.82
N SER A 65 -0.82 -16.12 -12.63
CA SER A 65 -0.07 -14.93 -13.05
C SER A 65 -0.04 -13.86 -11.96
N LYS A 66 1.06 -13.10 -11.90
CA LYS A 66 1.23 -11.97 -11.00
C LYS A 66 0.62 -10.70 -11.60
N TYR A 67 -0.10 -9.97 -10.78
CA TYR A 67 -0.70 -8.68 -11.08
C TYR A 67 -0.21 -7.65 -10.10
N LEU A 68 -0.08 -6.40 -10.55
CA LEU A 68 0.39 -5.28 -9.74
C LEU A 68 -0.77 -4.32 -9.52
N TYR A 69 -1.00 -3.98 -8.26
CA TYR A 69 -1.85 -2.88 -7.85
C TYR A 69 -1.01 -1.88 -7.08
N CYS A 70 -1.06 -0.61 -7.48
CA CYS A 70 -0.31 0.48 -6.84
C CYS A 70 -1.32 1.50 -6.32
N HIS A 71 -1.20 1.89 -5.06
CA HIS A 71 -1.90 3.07 -4.58
C HIS A 71 -1.30 4.33 -5.20
N GLN A 72 -2.15 5.31 -5.51
CA GLN A 72 -1.71 6.60 -6.00
C GLN A 72 -1.26 7.48 -4.84
N ALA A 73 -0.05 8.02 -4.96
CA ALA A 73 0.45 9.02 -4.04
C ALA A 73 -0.19 10.38 -4.36
N SER A 74 -0.74 11.05 -3.35
CA SER A 74 -1.16 12.44 -3.49
C SER A 74 0.07 13.35 -3.60
N THR A 75 0.06 14.22 -4.62
CA THR A 75 1.09 15.24 -4.86
C THR A 75 1.11 16.36 -3.80
N PHE A 76 0.14 16.40 -2.89
CA PHE A 76 0.05 17.42 -1.84
C PHE A 76 1.13 17.28 -0.73
N PHE A 77 1.84 16.16 -0.69
CA PHE A 77 2.79 15.85 0.40
C PHE A 77 4.25 16.31 0.16
N LEU A 78 4.52 17.13 -0.86
CA LEU A 78 5.84 17.77 -1.03
C LEU A 78 6.24 18.71 0.14
N LEU A 79 5.34 18.97 1.09
CA LEU A 79 5.58 19.79 2.28
C LEU A 79 5.91 18.99 3.55
N SER A 80 5.86 17.65 3.54
CA SER A 80 6.18 16.85 4.73
C SER A 80 6.88 15.52 4.38
N PRO A 81 8.22 15.46 4.36
CA PRO A 81 8.99 14.28 3.98
C PRO A 81 8.94 13.11 4.97
N HIS A 82 8.14 13.19 6.04
CA HIS A 82 7.98 12.13 7.05
C HIS A 82 6.65 11.37 7.00
N LEU A 83 5.70 11.75 6.12
CA LEU A 83 4.51 10.94 5.82
C LEU A 83 4.63 10.35 4.40
N MET A 84 5.45 9.30 4.27
CA MET A 84 5.66 8.55 3.02
C MET A 84 4.74 7.31 2.94
N ASP A 85 3.43 7.47 3.15
CA ASP A 85 2.46 6.35 3.05
C ASP A 85 1.71 6.30 1.70
N GLY A 86 2.32 6.85 0.64
CA GLY A 86 1.63 7.12 -0.64
C GLY A 86 1.87 6.14 -1.79
N ASP A 87 2.85 5.23 -1.73
CA ASP A 87 3.30 4.48 -2.92
C ASP A 87 3.33 2.96 -2.75
N CYS A 88 2.49 2.40 -1.87
CA CYS A 88 2.53 0.97 -1.62
C CYS A 88 2.14 0.16 -2.88
N LYS A 89 2.97 -0.84 -3.17
CA LYS A 89 2.87 -1.74 -4.33
C LYS A 89 2.47 -3.12 -3.86
N HIS A 90 1.30 -3.57 -4.29
CA HIS A 90 0.75 -4.86 -3.94
C HIS A 90 0.79 -5.78 -5.15
N VAL A 91 1.63 -6.81 -5.06
CA VAL A 91 1.60 -7.90 -6.03
C VAL A 91 0.62 -8.95 -5.54
N PHE A 92 -0.41 -9.22 -6.34
CA PHE A 92 -1.37 -10.28 -6.04
C PHE A 92 -1.42 -11.32 -7.16
N VAL A 93 -1.94 -12.50 -6.82
CA VAL A 93 -2.08 -13.64 -7.74
C VAL A 93 -3.47 -14.20 -7.55
N ILE A 94 -4.22 -14.33 -8.64
CA ILE A 94 -5.46 -15.11 -8.66
C ILE A 94 -5.03 -16.57 -8.81
N ARG A 95 -5.07 -17.31 -7.70
CA ARG A 95 -4.58 -18.70 -7.64
C ARG A 95 -5.57 -19.66 -8.29
N ASP A 96 -6.80 -19.60 -7.83
CA ASP A 96 -7.84 -20.57 -8.15
C ASP A 96 -9.12 -19.87 -8.58
N MET A 97 -9.90 -20.58 -9.40
CA MET A 97 -11.25 -20.19 -9.78
C MET A 97 -12.11 -21.45 -9.73
N ARG A 98 -13.31 -21.33 -9.16
CA ARG A 98 -14.28 -22.42 -9.10
C ARG A 98 -15.61 -21.99 -9.70
N LEU A 99 -16.37 -22.96 -10.19
CA LEU A 99 -17.76 -22.74 -10.56
C LEU A 99 -18.59 -22.38 -9.33
N ILE A 100 -19.70 -21.68 -9.57
CA ILE A 100 -20.65 -21.31 -8.52
C ILE A 100 -21.27 -22.57 -7.92
N HIS A 101 -21.23 -22.67 -6.59
CA HIS A 101 -21.80 -23.78 -5.83
C HIS A 101 -23.24 -23.44 -5.42
N GLU A 102 -24.03 -24.45 -5.03
CA GLU A 102 -25.40 -24.25 -4.57
C GLU A 102 -25.49 -23.38 -3.31
N ASP A 103 -24.49 -23.47 -2.44
CA ASP A 103 -24.37 -22.66 -1.22
C ASP A 103 -23.91 -21.21 -1.46
N ASP A 104 -23.54 -20.87 -2.69
CA ASP A 104 -23.15 -19.49 -3.02
C ASP A 104 -24.38 -18.63 -3.30
N THR A 105 -24.33 -17.39 -2.82
CA THR A 105 -25.31 -16.37 -3.18
C THR A 105 -25.35 -16.16 -4.70
N ARG A 106 -26.55 -16.25 -5.28
CA ARG A 106 -26.79 -16.03 -6.72
C ARG A 106 -26.86 -14.56 -7.09
N SER A 107 -27.04 -13.67 -6.12
CA SER A 107 -27.17 -12.24 -6.39
C SER A 107 -25.81 -11.59 -6.64
N PRO A 108 -25.58 -10.93 -7.79
CA PRO A 108 -24.33 -10.21 -8.01
C PRO A 108 -24.09 -9.08 -6.99
N SER A 109 -25.14 -8.50 -6.41
CA SER A 109 -25.04 -7.39 -5.46
C SER A 109 -24.45 -7.78 -4.11
N THR A 110 -24.38 -9.08 -3.79
CA THR A 110 -23.78 -9.56 -2.52
C THR A 110 -22.27 -9.79 -2.62
N TYR A 111 -21.68 -9.60 -3.80
CA TYR A 111 -20.23 -9.67 -4.00
C TYR A 111 -19.61 -8.26 -3.97
N PRO A 112 -18.34 -8.14 -3.52
CA PRO A 112 -17.44 -9.20 -3.04
C PRO A 112 -17.81 -9.73 -1.65
N VAL A 113 -17.64 -11.05 -1.43
CA VAL A 113 -17.91 -11.70 -0.13
C VAL A 113 -16.63 -11.74 0.70
N LEU A 114 -16.65 -11.15 1.89
CA LEU A 114 -15.54 -11.23 2.84
C LEU A 114 -15.46 -12.64 3.44
N ARG A 115 -14.53 -13.46 2.95
CA ARG A 115 -14.31 -14.83 3.47
C ARG A 115 -13.38 -14.88 4.67
N PHE A 116 -12.46 -13.92 4.77
CA PHE A 116 -11.45 -13.86 5.82
C PHE A 116 -11.17 -12.41 6.16
N LEU A 117 -11.21 -12.10 7.47
CA LEU A 117 -10.74 -10.85 8.02
C LEU A 117 -9.63 -11.19 9.03
N PRO A 118 -8.38 -10.77 8.80
CA PRO A 118 -7.33 -10.99 9.78
C PRO A 118 -7.72 -10.32 11.11
N ARG A 119 -7.42 -10.98 12.22
CA ARG A 119 -7.49 -10.32 13.53
C ARG A 119 -6.40 -9.27 13.59
N LEU A 120 -6.78 -8.02 13.79
CA LEU A 120 -5.87 -6.91 14.03
C LEU A 120 -4.96 -7.27 15.21
N ARG A 121 -3.65 -7.32 14.96
CA ARG A 121 -2.64 -7.55 16.00
C ARG A 121 -2.01 -6.21 16.34
N TYR A 122 -2.54 -5.58 17.39
CA TYR A 122 -1.98 -4.36 17.92
C TYR A 122 -0.59 -4.58 18.53
N ARG A 123 0.32 -3.62 18.32
CA ARG A 123 1.59 -3.62 19.04
C ARG A 123 1.31 -3.38 20.52
N LYS A 124 1.81 -4.26 21.39
CA LYS A 124 1.71 -4.08 22.85
C LYS A 124 2.80 -3.15 23.37
N CYS A 125 2.55 -2.54 24.52
CA CYS A 125 3.54 -1.78 25.25
C CYS A 125 4.75 -2.65 25.61
N SER A 126 5.95 -2.14 25.37
CA SER A 126 7.24 -2.82 25.61
C SER A 126 7.55 -2.95 27.10
N ILE A 127 6.91 -2.13 27.95
CA ILE A 127 7.11 -2.15 29.41
C ILE A 127 6.20 -3.19 30.06
N CYS A 128 4.87 -3.03 29.93
CA CYS A 128 3.93 -3.92 30.61
C CYS A 128 3.58 -5.18 29.82
N SER A 129 3.75 -5.19 28.49
CA SER A 129 3.30 -6.29 27.61
C SER A 129 1.80 -6.66 27.73
N VAL A 130 0.99 -5.80 28.36
CA VAL A 130 -0.45 -6.00 28.57
C VAL A 130 -1.24 -5.13 27.60
N TYR A 131 -1.11 -3.81 27.72
CA TYR A 131 -1.92 -2.85 26.98
C TYR A 131 -1.34 -2.56 25.60
N ARG A 132 -2.20 -2.12 24.67
CA ARG A 132 -1.78 -1.62 23.36
C ARG A 132 -0.86 -0.41 23.53
N ALA A 133 0.16 -0.33 22.69
CA ALA A 133 0.98 0.86 22.58
C ALA A 133 0.11 2.02 22.06
N ARG A 134 0.37 3.23 22.53
CA ARG A 134 -0.23 4.47 22.04
C ARG A 134 0.81 5.54 21.76
N LYS A 135 2.02 5.38 22.30
CA LYS A 135 3.15 6.28 22.08
C LYS A 135 4.36 5.49 21.55
N ILE A 136 5.05 6.08 20.59
CA ILE A 136 6.36 5.65 20.11
C ILE A 136 7.36 6.69 20.62
N VAL A 137 8.28 6.27 21.46
CA VAL A 137 9.32 7.14 22.03
C VAL A 137 10.67 6.73 21.45
N ARG A 138 11.45 7.71 20.99
CA ARG A 138 12.80 7.50 20.43
C ARG A 138 13.83 8.28 21.22
N ASP A 139 15.03 7.70 21.28
CA ASP A 139 16.21 8.29 21.90
C ASP A 139 16.04 8.62 23.40
N ASP A 140 15.07 7.98 24.05
CA ASP A 140 14.88 8.07 25.50
C ASP A 140 15.90 7.20 26.24
N LYS A 141 16.72 7.85 27.07
CA LYS A 141 17.76 7.23 27.90
C LYS A 141 17.25 6.22 28.93
N LEU A 142 15.98 6.32 29.35
CA LEU A 142 15.39 5.39 30.32
C LEU A 142 14.59 4.26 29.67
N ALA A 143 14.34 4.35 28.36
CA ALA A 143 13.61 3.33 27.64
C ALA A 143 14.47 2.06 27.43
N PRO A 144 13.88 0.85 27.52
CA PRO A 144 14.62 -0.40 27.32
C PRO A 144 14.96 -0.70 25.85
N SER A 145 14.38 0.02 24.89
CA SER A 145 14.63 -0.15 23.46
C SER A 145 14.45 1.17 22.72
N ASN A 146 14.95 1.28 21.48
CA ASN A 146 14.78 2.46 20.65
C ASN A 146 14.42 2.04 19.20
N PRO A 147 13.22 2.37 18.68
CA PRO A 147 12.09 3.00 19.38
C PRO A 147 11.51 2.12 20.49
N CYS A 148 10.96 2.73 21.53
CA CYS A 148 10.17 2.06 22.56
C CYS A 148 8.68 2.37 22.41
N PHE A 149 7.86 1.33 22.53
CA PHE A 149 6.41 1.44 22.44
C PHE A 149 5.79 1.48 23.83
N PHE A 150 5.08 2.55 24.18
CA PHE A 150 4.45 2.73 25.48
C PHE A 150 2.92 2.75 25.37
N CYS A 151 2.21 2.17 26.33
CA CYS A 151 0.83 2.57 26.60
C CYS A 151 0.84 3.88 27.41
N ASP A 152 -0.28 4.60 27.48
CA ASP A 152 -0.34 5.88 28.19
C ASP A 152 0.14 5.76 29.63
N SER A 153 -0.34 4.77 30.38
CA SER A 153 0.03 4.60 31.79
C SER A 153 1.54 4.44 31.97
N CYS A 154 2.19 3.53 31.23
CA CYS A 154 3.64 3.35 31.33
C CYS A 154 4.41 4.58 30.85
N TYR A 155 3.92 5.30 29.84
CA TYR A 155 4.52 6.54 29.37
C TYR A 155 4.49 7.61 30.47
N TYR A 156 3.32 7.88 31.06
CA TYR A 156 3.18 8.87 32.13
C TYR A 156 3.97 8.47 33.39
N SER A 157 3.97 7.19 33.76
CA SER A 157 4.73 6.71 34.93
C SER A 157 6.24 6.88 34.79
N LEU A 158 6.79 6.82 33.57
CA LEU A 158 8.23 6.97 33.35
C LEU A 158 8.65 8.43 33.20
N HIS A 159 7.84 9.24 32.50
CA HIS A 159 8.26 10.56 32.05
C HIS A 159 7.71 11.72 32.89
N TYR A 160 6.70 11.50 33.73
CA TYR A 160 6.04 12.57 34.48
C TYR A 160 6.17 12.36 35.99
N SER A 161 6.30 13.48 36.72
CA SER A 161 6.19 13.51 38.17
C SER A 161 4.74 13.27 38.63
N SER A 162 4.54 13.04 39.93
CA SER A 162 3.21 12.96 40.54
C SER A 162 2.37 14.23 40.37
N GLU A 163 3.01 15.36 40.07
CA GLU A 163 2.38 16.66 39.83
C GLU A 163 2.05 16.88 38.34
N GLY A 164 2.36 15.91 37.47
CA GLY A 164 2.12 16.00 36.03
C GLY A 164 3.15 16.84 35.29
N VAL A 165 4.32 17.07 35.87
CA VAL A 165 5.44 17.79 35.23
C VAL A 165 6.36 16.79 34.53
N LEU A 166 6.74 17.10 33.29
CA LEU A 166 7.68 16.27 32.53
C LEU A 166 9.07 16.33 33.19
N LEU A 167 9.65 15.15 33.47
CA LEU A 167 10.92 15.03 34.21
C LEU A 167 12.14 15.40 33.36
N TYR A 168 12.08 15.14 32.06
CA TYR A 168 13.13 15.45 31.08
C TYR A 168 12.53 15.47 29.66
N GLU A 169 13.19 16.12 28.71
CA GLU A 169 12.67 16.38 27.36
C GLU A 169 13.66 16.05 26.23
N ASP A 170 14.73 15.31 26.53
CA ASP A 170 15.76 14.87 25.58
C ASP A 170 15.35 13.64 24.73
N PHE A 171 14.07 13.54 24.35
CA PHE A 171 13.55 12.44 23.52
C PHE A 171 12.43 12.94 22.60
N SER A 172 12.11 12.16 21.56
CA SER A 172 10.96 12.43 20.68
C SER A 172 9.82 11.45 20.94
N VAL A 173 8.58 11.94 20.84
CA VAL A 173 7.36 11.16 21.07
C VAL A 173 6.35 11.36 19.96
N GLU A 174 5.85 10.26 19.42
CA GLU A 174 4.83 10.21 18.37
C GLU A 174 3.66 9.32 18.79
N ASP A 175 2.47 9.53 18.22
CA ASP A 175 1.34 8.64 18.43
C ASP A 175 1.52 7.33 17.65
N CYS A 176 1.28 6.20 18.33
CA CYS A 176 1.30 4.88 17.71
C CYS A 176 -0.06 4.61 17.05
N HIS A 177 -0.12 4.80 15.74
CA HIS A 177 -1.27 4.39 14.93
C HIS A 177 -1.22 2.88 14.69
N HIS A 178 -2.35 2.19 14.93
CA HIS A 178 -2.50 0.79 14.57
C HIS A 178 -3.48 0.72 13.42
N GLU A 179 -3.01 0.21 12.28
CA GLU A 179 -3.84 -0.15 11.13
C GLU A 179 -4.60 -1.45 11.36
#